data_AF-A0A8J6BYL5-F1
#
_entry.id   AF-A0A8J6BYL5-F1
#
_cell.length_a   1.000
_cell.length_b   1.000
_cell.length_c   1.000
_cell.angle_alpha   90.00
_cell.angle_beta   90.00
_cell.angle_gamma   90.00
#
_symmetry.space_group_name_H-M   'P 1'
#
loop_
_entity.id
_entity.type
_entity.pdbx_description
1 polymer ?
#
loop_
_entity_poly.entity_id
_entity_poly.type
_entity_poly.pdbx_seq_one_letter_code
_entity_poly.pdbx_strand_id
1 'polypeptide(L)'
;MILAFSIAVSGLGVIPGVVRRFDSSKGLIVPHIGWNALQITKDTQLLQGADGHHVYFVHSYHALPVPPCRKASKLAKRVIACLDVWSNDSGDLVVTKGDQYDVRNLGKPVDLASQYYVDGADEVSFLNITGFRDFPLGDLPMPEVCFFC
;
A
#
# COMPACT_ATOMS: atom_id res chain seq x y z
N MET A 1 -35.35 -13.15 -7.11
CA MET A 1 -34.67 -12.35 -8.15
C MET A 1 -33.55 -11.57 -7.47
N ILE A 2 -32.34 -11.63 -8.02
CA ILE A 2 -31.04 -11.50 -7.34
C ILE A 2 -30.84 -10.18 -6.56
N LEU A 3 -30.30 -10.34 -5.34
CA LEU A 3 -29.82 -9.30 -4.42
C LEU A 3 -28.61 -8.53 -5.02
N ALA A 4 -28.64 -7.19 -4.95
CA ALA A 4 -27.45 -6.36 -5.00
C ALA A 4 -27.56 -5.29 -3.90
N PHE A 5 -26.85 -5.49 -2.79
CA PHE A 5 -26.65 -4.47 -1.76
C PHE A 5 -25.82 -3.32 -2.34
N SER A 6 -26.41 -2.13 -2.46
CA SER A 6 -25.69 -0.87 -2.66
C SER A 6 -26.11 0.09 -1.55
N ILE A 7 -25.43 0.02 -0.40
CA ILE A 7 -25.56 1.05 0.64
C ILE A 7 -24.87 2.31 0.10
N ALA A 8 -25.66 3.27 -0.38
CA ALA A 8 -25.19 4.62 -0.62
C ALA A 8 -25.33 5.42 0.69
N VAL A 9 -24.22 5.93 1.22
CA VAL A 9 -24.22 6.81 2.39
C VAL A 9 -24.18 8.28 1.95
N SER A 10 -24.89 9.15 2.67
CA SER A 10 -24.81 10.59 2.43
C SER A 10 -23.47 11.13 2.94
N GLY A 11 -22.77 11.89 2.08
CA GLY A 11 -21.54 12.58 2.46
C GLY A 11 -21.82 13.89 3.21
N LEU A 12 -20.75 14.56 3.67
CA LEU A 12 -20.84 15.83 4.41
C LEU A 12 -21.41 17.01 3.58
N GLY A 13 -21.48 16.89 2.25
CA GLY A 13 -22.05 17.91 1.37
C GLY A 13 -21.14 19.10 1.06
N VAL A 14 -19.87 19.07 1.48
CA VAL A 14 -18.89 20.17 1.26
C VAL A 14 -18.50 20.31 -0.21
N ILE A 15 -18.31 19.20 -0.92
CA ILE A 15 -17.98 19.18 -2.35
C ILE A 15 -19.17 18.56 -3.09
N PRO A 16 -19.87 19.33 -3.97
CA PRO A 16 -20.94 18.79 -4.78
C PRO A 16 -20.43 17.68 -5.71
N GLY A 17 -21.03 16.49 -5.64
CA GLY A 17 -20.62 15.36 -6.46
C GLY A 17 -21.01 14.01 -5.85
N VAL A 18 -20.52 12.94 -6.47
CA VAL A 18 -20.72 11.57 -6.00
C VAL A 18 -19.41 10.80 -6.05
N VAL A 19 -19.23 9.87 -5.12
CA VAL A 19 -18.13 8.89 -5.16
C VAL A 19 -18.67 7.62 -5.82
N ARG A 20 -18.00 7.13 -6.86
CA ARG A 20 -18.40 5.91 -7.59
C ARG A 20 -17.24 4.95 -7.72
N ARG A 21 -17.56 3.66 -7.79
CA ARG A 21 -16.56 2.61 -8.05
C ARG A 21 -15.96 2.83 -9.44
N PHE A 22 -14.67 2.58 -9.60
CA PHE A 22 -14.04 2.56 -10.92
C PHE A 22 -14.71 1.52 -11.82
N ASP A 23 -14.80 1.84 -13.11
CA ASP A 23 -15.31 0.94 -14.15
C ASP A 23 -14.20 -0.02 -14.62
N SER A 24 -14.21 -1.24 -14.07
CA SER A 24 -13.24 -2.29 -14.42
C SER A 24 -13.49 -2.92 -15.80
N SER A 25 -14.63 -2.66 -16.45
CA SER A 25 -14.96 -3.24 -17.77
C SER A 25 -14.00 -2.79 -18.88
N LYS A 26 -13.26 -1.70 -18.65
CA LYS A 26 -12.30 -1.11 -19.60
C LYS A 26 -10.85 -1.56 -19.37
N GLY A 27 -10.65 -2.66 -18.65
CA GLY A 27 -9.32 -3.21 -18.37
C GLY A 27 -8.56 -2.46 -17.26
N LEU A 28 -9.24 -1.60 -16.50
CA LEU A 28 -8.70 -0.99 -15.29
C LEU A 28 -8.69 -2.02 -14.16
N ILE A 29 -7.52 -2.20 -13.54
CA ILE A 29 -7.37 -3.03 -12.34
C ILE A 29 -7.97 -2.26 -11.15
N VAL A 30 -8.93 -2.88 -10.46
CA VAL A 30 -9.64 -2.31 -9.31
C VAL A 30 -9.54 -3.28 -8.13
N PRO A 31 -9.11 -2.85 -6.92
CA PRO A 31 -8.77 -1.48 -6.53
C PRO A 31 -7.59 -0.89 -7.31
N HIS A 32 -7.64 0.42 -7.52
CA HIS A 32 -6.46 1.17 -7.94
C HIS A 32 -5.47 1.13 -6.77
N ILE A 33 -4.34 0.46 -6.99
CA ILE A 33 -3.24 0.34 -6.04
C ILE A 33 -1.96 0.75 -6.77
N GLY A 34 -1.32 1.82 -6.33
CA GLY A 34 -0.02 2.23 -6.85
C GLY A 34 0.23 3.73 -6.81
N TRP A 35 1.40 4.09 -7.31
CA TRP A 35 1.86 5.47 -7.40
C TRP A 35 1.36 6.14 -8.68
N ASN A 36 0.82 7.34 -8.55
CA ASN A 36 0.48 8.21 -9.68
C ASN A 36 1.09 9.59 -9.49
N ALA A 37 1.67 10.12 -10.56
CA ALA A 37 2.07 11.52 -10.61
C ALA A 37 0.84 12.42 -10.49
N LEU A 38 0.91 13.40 -9.59
CA LEU A 38 -0.08 14.46 -9.51
C LEU A 38 0.01 15.34 -10.75
N GLN A 39 -1.17 15.80 -11.19
CA GLN A 39 -1.33 16.75 -12.28
C GLN A 39 -2.15 17.91 -11.72
N ILE A 40 -1.45 18.91 -11.20
CA ILE A 40 -2.09 20.05 -10.55
C ILE A 40 -2.60 20.99 -11.65
N THR A 41 -3.91 21.12 -11.74
CA THR A 41 -4.57 21.93 -12.79
C THR A 41 -4.96 23.32 -12.30
N LYS A 42 -4.93 23.55 -10.99
CA LYS A 42 -5.19 24.83 -10.35
C LYS A 42 -4.15 25.03 -9.26
N ASP A 43 -3.47 26.15 -9.33
CA ASP A 43 -2.52 26.53 -8.29
C ASP A 43 -3.26 26.92 -7.01
N THR A 44 -2.82 26.36 -5.89
CA THR A 44 -3.36 26.62 -4.55
C THR A 44 -2.24 26.45 -3.53
N GLN A 45 -2.29 27.20 -2.42
CA GLN A 45 -1.30 27.06 -1.34
C GLN A 45 -1.17 25.61 -0.82
N LEU A 46 -2.26 24.84 -0.85
CA LEU A 46 -2.27 23.44 -0.40
C LEU A 46 -1.49 22.50 -1.33
N LEU A 47 -1.40 22.83 -2.61
CA LEU A 47 -0.82 21.98 -3.66
C LEU A 47 0.52 22.54 -4.17
N GLN A 48 1.05 23.56 -3.50
CA GLN A 48 2.29 24.21 -3.91
C GLN A 48 3.47 23.22 -3.81
N GLY A 49 4.19 23.06 -4.92
CA GLY A 49 5.31 22.12 -5.00
C GLY A 49 4.91 20.65 -5.10
N ALA A 50 3.63 20.31 -5.24
CA ALA A 50 3.17 18.93 -5.37
C ALA A 50 3.04 18.46 -6.82
N ASP A 51 3.15 19.36 -7.81
CA ASP A 51 3.00 19.01 -9.22
C ASP A 51 4.12 18.09 -9.71
N GLY A 52 3.76 17.02 -10.43
CA GLY A 52 4.71 16.00 -10.88
C GLY A 52 5.19 15.03 -9.79
N HIS A 53 4.90 15.27 -8.51
CA HIS A 53 5.21 14.33 -7.44
C HIS A 53 4.32 13.09 -7.52
N HIS A 54 4.89 11.93 -7.20
CA HIS A 54 4.14 10.68 -7.13
C HIS A 54 3.49 10.56 -5.75
N VAL A 55 2.21 10.19 -5.73
CA VAL A 55 1.48 9.87 -4.50
C VAL A 55 0.89 8.47 -4.61
N TYR A 56 0.94 7.72 -3.52
CA TYR A 56 0.39 6.37 -3.43
C TYR A 56 -1.12 6.41 -3.23
N PHE A 57 -1.85 5.66 -4.06
CA PHE A 57 -3.30 5.55 -4.01
C PHE A 57 -3.70 4.10 -3.75
N VAL A 58 -4.64 3.89 -2.83
CA VAL A 58 -5.29 2.58 -2.60
C VAL A 58 -6.79 2.77 -2.45
N HIS A 59 -7.54 2.64 -3.55
CA HIS A 59 -9.00 2.86 -3.53
C HIS A 59 -9.72 2.15 -4.69
N SER A 60 -10.93 1.65 -4.42
CA SER A 60 -11.84 1.13 -5.47
C SER A 60 -12.79 2.18 -6.04
N TYR A 61 -12.91 3.34 -5.38
CA TYR A 61 -13.89 4.38 -5.69
C TYR A 61 -13.21 5.72 -5.92
N HIS A 62 -13.71 6.53 -6.84
CA HIS A 62 -13.20 7.86 -7.13
C HIS A 62 -14.30 8.92 -7.07
N ALA A 63 -13.90 10.16 -6.78
CA ALA A 63 -14.81 11.29 -6.76
C ALA A 63 -15.15 11.75 -8.19
N LEU A 64 -16.43 12.07 -8.40
CA LEU A 64 -16.98 12.73 -9.58
C LEU A 64 -17.59 14.05 -9.12
N PRO A 65 -16.79 15.13 -9.03
CA PRO A 65 -17.30 16.44 -8.65
C PRO A 65 -18.18 17.03 -9.75
N VAL A 66 -19.08 17.94 -9.37
CA VAL A 66 -19.89 18.73 -10.28
C VAL A 66 -19.47 20.21 -10.13
N PRO A 67 -19.01 20.88 -11.21
CA PRO A 67 -18.87 20.40 -12.59
C PRO A 67 -17.71 19.39 -12.77
N PRO A 68 -17.77 18.52 -13.80
CA PRO A 68 -16.80 17.43 -13.97
C PRO A 68 -15.39 17.94 -14.32
N CYS A 69 -14.39 17.50 -13.54
CA CYS A 69 -12.97 17.60 -13.86
C CYS A 69 -12.53 16.34 -14.61
N ARG A 70 -12.04 16.47 -15.85
CA ARG A 70 -11.63 15.33 -16.70
C ARG A 70 -10.13 15.29 -16.90
N LYS A 71 -9.40 14.56 -16.05
CA LYS A 71 -8.09 13.97 -16.40
C LYS A 71 -7.91 12.64 -15.66
N ALA A 72 -7.51 11.60 -16.38
CA ALA A 72 -7.13 10.32 -15.81
C ALA A 72 -5.60 10.19 -15.83
N SER A 73 -5.01 9.81 -14.70
CA SER A 73 -3.58 9.52 -14.59
C SER A 73 -3.27 8.09 -15.05
N LYS A 74 -2.05 7.88 -15.56
CA LYS A 74 -1.51 6.55 -15.85
C LYS A 74 -0.72 6.08 -14.62
N LEU A 75 -0.86 4.79 -14.28
CA LEU A 75 -0.12 4.14 -13.20
C LEU A 75 1.38 4.14 -13.47
N ALA A 76 2.17 4.53 -12.47
CA ALA A 76 3.62 4.32 -12.49
C ALA A 76 3.95 2.83 -12.30
N LYS A 77 5.17 2.43 -12.73
CA LYS A 77 5.67 1.08 -12.45
C LYS A 77 5.97 0.97 -10.95
N ARG A 78 5.36 -0.01 -10.27
CA ARG A 78 5.51 -0.26 -8.84
C ARG A 78 6.60 -1.30 -8.57
N VAL A 79 7.52 -1.02 -7.66
CA VAL A 79 8.56 -1.93 -7.15
C VAL A 79 8.21 -2.33 -5.73
N ILE A 80 7.86 -3.60 -5.53
CA ILE A 80 7.57 -4.18 -4.21
C ILE A 80 8.81 -4.93 -3.74
N ALA A 81 9.35 -4.55 -2.59
CA ALA A 81 10.42 -5.28 -1.94
C ALA A 81 9.84 -6.31 -0.97
N CYS A 82 10.26 -7.57 -1.08
CA CYS A 82 9.77 -8.65 -0.22
C CYS A 82 10.86 -9.12 0.74
N LEU A 83 10.47 -9.40 1.99
CA LEU A 83 11.34 -9.81 3.08
C LEU A 83 10.80 -11.08 3.74
N ASP A 84 11.61 -12.14 3.76
CA ASP A 84 11.28 -13.37 4.49
C ASP A 84 11.74 -13.22 5.95
N VAL A 85 10.79 -13.16 6.88
CA VAL A 85 11.05 -12.95 8.30
C VAL A 85 10.96 -14.28 9.03
N TRP A 86 12.09 -14.72 9.57
CA TRP A 86 12.25 -15.97 10.30
C TRP A 86 12.68 -15.71 11.75
N SER A 87 12.42 -16.68 12.63
CA SER A 87 12.82 -16.66 14.04
C SER A 87 14.04 -17.55 14.23
N ASN A 88 15.15 -17.00 14.71
CA ASN A 88 16.36 -17.78 15.01
C ASN A 88 16.20 -18.62 16.30
N ASP A 89 17.22 -19.43 16.63
CA ASP A 89 17.22 -20.28 17.84
C ASP A 89 17.16 -19.50 19.16
N SER A 90 17.50 -18.21 19.15
CA SER A 90 17.39 -17.30 20.30
C SER A 90 16.00 -16.65 20.42
N GLY A 91 15.12 -16.89 19.44
CA GLY A 91 13.79 -16.28 19.35
C GLY A 91 13.76 -14.91 18.68
N ASP A 92 14.90 -14.39 18.21
CA ASP A 92 14.96 -13.11 17.53
C ASP A 92 14.48 -13.20 16.08
N LEU A 93 13.84 -12.13 15.61
CA LEU A 93 13.44 -12.00 14.21
C LEU A 93 14.61 -11.57 13.34
N VAL A 94 14.84 -12.34 12.28
CA VAL A 94 15.89 -12.11 11.29
C VAL A 94 15.32 -12.19 9.89
N VAL A 95 15.84 -11.36 8.99
CA VAL A 95 15.58 -11.53 7.56
C VAL A 95 16.55 -12.53 6.99
N THR A 96 16.02 -13.48 6.24
CA THR A 96 16.85 -14.43 5.50
C THR A 96 16.73 -14.21 4.00
N LYS A 97 17.83 -14.45 3.28
CA LYS A 97 17.84 -14.48 1.82
C LYS A 97 18.61 -15.70 1.35
N GLY A 98 17.88 -16.64 0.77
CA GLY A 98 18.44 -17.90 0.32
C GLY A 98 17.42 -18.73 -0.45
N ASP A 99 17.90 -19.45 -1.44
CA ASP A 99 17.26 -20.66 -1.94
C ASP A 99 17.58 -21.83 -1.00
N GLN A 100 16.93 -22.98 -1.24
CA GLN A 100 16.68 -24.11 -0.33
C GLN A 100 17.88 -24.66 0.49
N TYR A 101 19.11 -24.20 0.25
CA TYR A 101 20.35 -24.67 0.90
C TYR A 101 21.37 -23.56 1.29
N ASP A 102 21.17 -22.28 0.94
CA ASP A 102 22.12 -21.18 1.30
C ASP A 102 21.38 -19.99 1.93
N VAL A 103 21.11 -20.10 3.23
CA VAL A 103 20.36 -19.09 3.99
C VAL A 103 21.33 -18.06 4.57
N ARG A 104 21.34 -16.86 4.01
CA ARG A 104 22.11 -15.73 4.57
C ARG A 104 21.23 -14.88 5.47
N ASN A 105 21.71 -14.58 6.68
CA ASN A 105 21.09 -13.62 7.58
C ASN A 105 21.41 -12.19 7.09
N LEU A 106 20.37 -11.41 6.81
CA LEU A 106 20.47 -10.02 6.35
C LEU A 106 20.23 -8.98 7.45
N GLY A 107 20.12 -9.42 8.71
CA GLY A 107 19.90 -8.55 9.85
C GLY A 107 18.43 -8.44 10.24
N LYS A 108 18.08 -7.34 10.92
CA LYS A 108 16.74 -7.13 11.47
C LYS A 108 15.75 -6.70 10.37
N PRO A 109 14.49 -7.18 10.42
CA PRO A 109 13.45 -6.80 9.46
C PRO A 109 13.22 -5.29 9.34
N VAL A 110 13.22 -4.58 10.46
CA VAL A 110 12.95 -3.12 10.51
C VAL A 110 14.04 -2.33 9.78
N ASP A 111 15.31 -2.66 10.05
CA ASP A 111 16.45 -1.97 9.45
C ASP A 111 16.48 -2.17 7.93
N LEU A 112 16.24 -3.40 7.47
CA LEU A 112 16.26 -3.72 6.05
C LEU A 112 15.02 -3.17 5.30
N ALA A 113 13.85 -3.15 5.94
CA ALA A 113 12.67 -2.49 5.39
C ALA A 113 12.88 -0.98 5.26
N SER A 114 13.50 -0.35 6.26
CA SER A 114 13.89 1.06 6.21
C SER A 114 14.86 1.33 5.08
N GLN A 115 15.85 0.45 4.88
CA GLN A 115 16.79 0.57 3.76
C GLN A 115 16.08 0.42 2.42
N TYR A 116 15.17 -0.54 2.25
CA TYR A 116 14.40 -0.69 1.02
C TYR A 116 13.53 0.53 0.72
N TYR A 117 12.94 1.15 1.74
CA TYR A 117 12.24 2.42 1.56
C TYR A 117 13.19 3.52 1.05
N VAL A 118 14.37 3.68 1.66
CA VAL A 118 15.40 4.65 1.24
C VAL A 118 15.90 4.37 -0.19
N ASP A 119 16.03 3.10 -0.56
CA ASP A 119 16.44 2.64 -1.89
C ASP A 119 15.33 2.82 -2.96
N GLY A 120 14.13 3.27 -2.55
CA GLY A 120 13.04 3.60 -3.45
C GLY A 120 12.02 2.47 -3.67
N ALA A 121 11.91 1.52 -2.75
CA ALA A 121 10.80 0.57 -2.77
C ALA A 121 9.48 1.30 -2.53
N ASP A 122 8.53 1.07 -3.42
CA ASP A 122 7.19 1.66 -3.37
C ASP A 122 6.31 1.02 -2.30
N GLU A 123 6.64 -0.21 -1.93
CA GLU A 123 5.92 -1.06 -0.97
C GLU A 123 6.90 -2.10 -0.40
N VAL A 124 6.81 -2.37 0.89
CA VAL A 124 7.58 -3.44 1.55
C VAL A 124 6.60 -4.50 2.05
N SER A 125 6.78 -5.74 1.60
CA SER A 125 6.00 -6.91 2.00
C SER A 125 6.82 -7.81 2.89
N PHE A 126 6.31 -8.12 4.09
CA PHE A 126 6.94 -9.07 5.00
C PHE A 126 6.23 -10.42 4.92
N LEU A 127 6.97 -11.45 4.49
CA LEU A 127 6.50 -12.83 4.55
C LEU A 127 6.84 -13.40 5.93
N ASN A 128 5.81 -13.54 6.76
CA ASN A 128 5.95 -14.14 8.08
C ASN A 128 6.09 -15.67 7.95
N ILE A 129 7.32 -16.17 8.08
CA ILE A 129 7.62 -17.61 8.15
C ILE A 129 8.08 -18.04 9.55
N THR A 130 7.72 -17.25 10.57
CA THR A 130 8.05 -17.59 11.95
C THR A 130 7.27 -18.82 12.40
N GLY A 131 7.96 -19.74 13.06
CA GLY A 131 7.42 -21.04 13.47
C GLY A 131 6.73 -21.03 14.84
N PHE A 132 6.24 -19.89 15.32
CA PHE A 132 5.65 -19.77 16.65
C PHE A 132 4.30 -20.52 16.69
N ARG A 133 4.24 -21.64 17.43
CA ARG A 133 3.03 -22.48 17.52
C ARG A 133 2.19 -22.22 18.77
N ASP A 134 2.78 -21.63 19.81
CA ASP A 134 2.14 -21.46 21.12
C ASP A 134 2.32 -20.04 21.69
N PHE A 135 2.05 -19.01 20.88
CA PHE A 135 2.08 -17.60 21.29
C PHE A 135 0.67 -16.98 21.20
N PRO A 136 0.20 -16.27 22.24
CA PRO A 136 -1.00 -15.43 22.13
C PRO A 136 -0.84 -14.41 20.99
N LEU A 137 -1.92 -14.11 20.26
CA LEU A 137 -1.88 -13.22 19.09
C LEU A 137 -1.28 -11.83 19.40
N GLY A 138 -1.46 -11.34 20.62
CA GLY A 138 -0.92 -10.05 21.09
C GLY A 138 0.59 -10.07 21.39
N ASP A 139 1.16 -11.25 21.63
CA ASP A 139 2.57 -11.42 22.01
C ASP A 139 3.41 -11.90 20.82
N LEU A 140 2.83 -11.93 19.61
CA LEU A 140 3.59 -12.25 18.41
C LEU A 140 4.55 -11.08 18.10
N PRO A 141 5.82 -11.35 17.82
CA PRO A 141 6.81 -10.31 17.56
C PRO A 141 6.64 -9.66 16.17
N MET A 142 5.89 -10.30 15.27
CA MET A 142 5.66 -9.79 13.90
C MET A 142 4.85 -8.49 13.86
N PRO A 143 3.74 -8.34 14.60
CA PRO A 143 3.08 -7.04 14.79
C PRO A 143 4.04 -5.90 15.16
N GLU A 144 5.02 -6.15 16.05
CA GLU A 144 5.98 -5.12 16.46
C GLU A 144 6.86 -4.64 15.30
N VAL A 145 7.28 -5.53 14.41
CA VAL A 145 8.04 -5.16 13.19
C VAL A 145 7.26 -4.15 12.34
N CYS A 146 5.95 -4.36 12.19
CA CYS A 146 5.07 -3.44 11.46
C CYS A 146 4.85 -2.12 12.21
N PHE A 147 4.97 -2.09 13.53
CA PHE A 147 4.87 -0.87 14.33
C PHE A 147 6.15 -0.03 14.33
N PHE A 148 7.31 -0.66 14.16
CA PHE A 148 8.62 0.00 14.19
C PHE A 148 9.15 0.42 12.81
N CYS A 149 8.49 0.04 11.71
CA CYS A 149 8.72 0.60 10.37
C CYS A 149 7.88 1.87 10.16
#